data_AF-A0A925QVM8-F1
#
_entry.id   AF-A0A925QVM8-F1
#
_cell.length_a   1.000
_cell.length_b   1.000
_cell.length_c   1.000
_cell.angle_alpha   90.00
_cell.angle_beta   90.00
_cell.angle_gamma   90.00
#
_symmetry.space_group_name_H-M   'P 1'
#
loop_
_entity.id
_entity.type
_entity.pdbx_description
1 polymer ?
#
loop_
_entity_poly.entity_id
_entity_poly.type
_entity_poly.pdbx_seq_one_letter_code
_entity_poly.pdbx_strand_id
1 'polypeptide(L)'
;MRKPPEALPGFQQYQFTFTRHIRNPAQNPRPAGVEPRRMAIYNDLLYNNVESFLLRCFPVCRKILGESKWNTLARDFFANHRSTTQLFRQIPEEFVRFIESRGDDHPASPAFLPAFLPELAHYE
;
A
#
# COMPACT_ATOMS: atom_id res chain seq x y z
N MET A 1 7.27 -3.15 -23.89
CA MET A 1 8.23 -4.04 -23.17
C MET A 1 9.04 -3.19 -22.20
N ARG A 2 8.89 -3.34 -20.88
CA ARG A 2 9.69 -2.58 -19.91
C ARG A 2 10.98 -3.34 -19.60
N LYS A 3 12.11 -2.61 -19.63
CA LYS A 3 13.44 -3.13 -19.30
C LYS A 3 13.53 -3.49 -17.81
N PRO A 4 14.25 -4.57 -17.45
CA PRO A 4 14.53 -4.89 -16.06
C PRO A 4 15.29 -3.73 -15.37
N PRO A 5 15.15 -3.55 -14.05
CA PRO A 5 15.67 -2.38 -13.32
C PRO A 5 17.18 -2.17 -13.48
N GLU A 6 17.95 -3.25 -13.71
CA GLU A 6 19.40 -3.22 -13.97
C GLU A 6 19.77 -2.54 -15.30
N ALA A 7 18.83 -2.41 -16.24
CA ALA A 7 19.04 -1.81 -17.55
C ALA A 7 18.59 -0.33 -17.63
N LEU A 8 18.27 0.30 -16.50
CA LEU A 8 17.85 1.72 -16.39
C LEU A 8 19.02 2.62 -15.93
N PRO A 9 19.00 3.93 -16.25
CA PRO A 9 19.96 4.90 -15.71
C PRO A 9 20.02 4.91 -14.17
N GLY A 10 21.20 5.15 -13.60
CA GLY A 10 21.43 5.06 -12.15
C GLY A 10 20.49 5.90 -11.28
N PHE A 11 20.07 7.09 -11.75
CA PHE A 11 19.11 7.91 -11.01
C PHE A 11 17.72 7.26 -10.92
N GLN A 12 17.29 6.53 -11.96
CA GLN A 12 16.01 5.82 -11.95
C GLN A 12 16.09 4.60 -11.02
N GLN A 13 17.20 3.87 -11.05
CA GLN A 13 17.43 2.77 -10.11
C GLN A 13 17.35 3.26 -8.65
N TYR A 14 17.98 4.41 -8.36
CA TYR A 14 17.89 5.04 -7.05
C TYR A 14 16.45 5.42 -6.67
N GLN A 15 15.71 6.06 -7.58
CA GLN A 15 14.30 6.40 -7.37
C GLN A 15 13.44 5.16 -7.08
N PHE A 16 13.68 4.05 -7.79
CA PHE A 16 12.98 2.79 -7.52
C PHE A 16 13.34 2.21 -6.16
N THR A 17 14.62 2.16 -5.78
CA THR A 17 15.04 1.68 -4.45
C THR A 17 14.46 2.55 -3.34
N PHE A 18 14.49 3.87 -3.52
CA PHE A 18 13.94 4.84 -2.56
C PHE A 18 12.44 4.64 -2.35
N THR A 19 11.67 4.58 -3.43
CA THR A 19 10.21 4.42 -3.37
C THR A 19 9.79 3.03 -2.90
N ARG A 20 10.55 1.97 -3.23
CA ARG A 20 10.31 0.61 -2.71
C ARG A 20 10.52 0.53 -1.20
N HIS A 21 11.58 1.15 -0.68
CA HIS A 21 11.80 1.21 0.77
C HIS A 21 10.68 1.96 1.48
N ILE A 22 10.24 3.10 0.95
CA ILE A 22 9.09 3.83 1.51
C ILE A 22 7.86 2.94 1.61
N ARG A 23 7.54 2.22 0.53
CA ARG A 23 6.33 1.38 0.44
C ARG A 23 6.39 0.16 1.35
N ASN A 24 7.54 -0.51 1.41
CA ASN A 24 7.72 -1.72 2.20
C ASN A 24 9.14 -1.79 2.78
N PRO A 25 9.39 -1.10 3.91
CA PRO A 25 10.73 -1.00 4.49
C PRO A 25 11.22 -2.32 5.10
N ALA A 26 10.30 -3.24 5.44
CA ALA A 26 10.64 -4.56 5.98
C ALA A 26 11.27 -5.48 4.91
N GLN A 27 10.86 -5.35 3.65
CA GLN A 27 11.34 -6.19 2.55
C GLN A 27 12.35 -5.51 1.63
N ASN A 28 12.53 -4.19 1.74
CA ASN A 28 13.41 -3.44 0.85
C ASN A 28 14.45 -2.66 1.67
N PRO A 29 15.75 -2.81 1.39
CA PRO A 29 16.79 -2.12 2.13
C PRO A 29 16.73 -0.61 1.90
N ARG A 30 17.15 0.16 2.90
CA ARG A 30 17.27 1.61 2.80
C ARG A 30 18.32 1.96 1.73
N PRO A 31 18.04 2.89 0.81
CA PRO A 31 19.03 3.36 -0.16
C PRO A 31 20.25 3.99 0.52
N ALA A 32 21.43 3.77 -0.05
CA ALA A 32 22.67 4.38 0.42
C ALA A 32 22.59 5.92 0.39
N GLY A 33 23.27 6.57 1.33
CA GLY A 33 23.34 8.03 1.40
C GLY A 33 22.12 8.74 2.02
N VAL A 34 21.04 8.01 2.38
CA VAL A 34 19.89 8.59 3.10
C VAL A 34 20.00 8.33 4.59
N GLU A 35 19.93 9.37 5.40
CA GLU A 35 19.98 9.25 6.86
C GLU A 35 18.73 8.49 7.39
N PRO A 36 18.87 7.53 8.32
CA PRO A 36 17.76 6.68 8.79
C PRO A 36 16.55 7.45 9.32
N ARG A 37 16.75 8.51 10.13
CA ARG A 37 15.66 9.31 10.69
C ARG A 37 14.90 10.06 9.60
N ARG A 38 15.59 10.64 8.61
CA ARG A 38 14.92 11.23 7.43
C ARG A 38 14.10 10.21 6.66
N MET A 39 14.62 8.99 6.50
CA MET A 39 13.89 7.94 5.81
C MET A 39 12.61 7.54 6.56
N ALA A 40 12.68 7.40 7.88
CA ALA A 40 11.52 7.10 8.71
C ALA A 40 10.41 8.15 8.54
N ILE A 41 10.77 9.44 8.52
CA ILE A 41 9.81 10.53 8.28
C ILE A 41 9.07 10.34 6.94
N TYR A 42 9.78 9.99 5.86
CA TYR A 42 9.14 9.76 4.57
C TYR A 42 8.23 8.52 4.56
N ASN A 43 8.68 7.43 5.20
CA ASN A 43 7.91 6.20 5.33
C ASN A 43 6.58 6.46 6.05
N ASP A 44 6.64 7.19 7.17
CA ASP A 44 5.47 7.48 8.00
C ASP A 44 4.55 8.50 7.33
N LEU A 45 5.09 9.59 6.78
CA LEU A 45 4.29 10.63 6.15
C LEU A 45 3.43 10.08 5.00
N LEU A 46 4.04 9.29 4.12
CA LEU A 46 3.32 8.77 2.95
C LEU A 46 2.32 7.68 3.33
N TYR A 47 2.68 6.79 4.25
CA TYR A 47 1.74 5.79 4.76
C TYR A 47 0.55 6.46 5.45
N ASN A 48 0.79 7.39 6.38
CA ASN A 48 -0.25 8.08 7.14
C ASN A 48 -1.19 8.87 6.22
N ASN A 49 -0.67 9.46 5.13
CA ASN A 49 -1.50 10.15 4.15
C ASN A 49 -2.46 9.18 3.43
N VAL A 50 -1.97 8.01 3.01
CA VAL A 50 -2.79 6.99 2.34
C VAL A 50 -3.79 6.39 3.33
N GLU A 51 -3.34 6.01 4.51
CA GLU A 51 -4.20 5.46 5.55
C GLU A 51 -5.31 6.44 5.96
N SER A 52 -4.97 7.71 6.22
CA SER A 52 -5.95 8.74 6.57
C SER A 52 -6.98 8.95 5.47
N PHE A 53 -6.59 8.80 4.21
CA PHE A 53 -7.51 8.86 3.09
C PHE A 53 -8.44 7.63 3.07
N LEU A 54 -7.89 6.42 3.21
CA LEU A 54 -8.69 5.19 3.30
C LEU A 54 -9.66 5.21 4.48
N LEU A 55 -9.25 5.74 5.64
CA LEU A 55 -10.11 5.87 6.82
C LEU A 55 -11.30 6.79 6.60
N ARG A 56 -11.16 7.82 5.74
CA ARG A 56 -12.26 8.72 5.38
C ARG A 56 -13.25 8.05 4.44
N CYS A 57 -12.77 7.16 3.57
CA CYS A 57 -13.60 6.45 2.59
C CYS A 57 -14.26 5.19 3.16
N PHE A 58 -13.60 4.47 4.07
CA PHE A 58 -14.08 3.18 4.57
C PHE A 58 -14.15 3.10 6.11
N PRO A 59 -14.81 4.05 6.80
CA PRO A 59 -14.92 4.05 8.25
C PRO A 59 -15.66 2.82 8.81
N VAL A 60 -16.61 2.23 8.08
CA VAL A 60 -17.36 1.04 8.55
C VAL A 60 -16.52 -0.22 8.40
N CYS A 61 -15.81 -0.41 7.27
CA CYS A 61 -14.80 -1.46 7.12
C CYS A 61 -13.77 -1.41 8.26
N ARG A 62 -13.24 -0.21 8.57
CA ARG A 62 -12.30 0.00 9.68
C ARG A 62 -12.87 -0.45 11.03
N LYS A 63 -14.15 -0.16 11.27
CA LYS A 63 -14.83 -0.51 12.53
C LYS A 63 -15.02 -2.03 12.66
N ILE A 64 -15.42 -2.70 11.57
CA ILE A 64 -15.67 -4.15 11.56
C ILE A 64 -14.36 -4.94 11.67
N LEU A 65 -13.32 -4.52 10.96
CA LEU A 65 -12.01 -5.20 10.99
C LEU A 65 -11.25 -4.97 12.30
N GLY A 66 -11.50 -3.85 12.97
CA GLY A 66 -10.68 -3.40 14.09
C GLY A 66 -9.31 -2.88 13.62
N GLU A 67 -8.52 -2.38 14.56
CA GLU A 67 -7.29 -1.63 14.26
C GLU A 67 -6.20 -2.48 13.64
N SER A 68 -5.89 -3.61 14.28
CA SER A 68 -4.78 -4.45 13.82
C SER A 68 -5.00 -4.95 12.40
N LYS A 69 -6.18 -5.49 12.08
CA LYS A 69 -6.46 -6.04 10.74
C LYS A 69 -6.53 -4.93 9.69
N TRP A 70 -7.09 -3.78 10.04
CA TRP A 70 -7.09 -2.62 9.15
C TRP A 70 -5.68 -2.15 8.82
N ASN A 71 -4.82 -1.98 9.83
CA ASN A 71 -3.46 -1.49 9.63
C ASN A 71 -2.68 -2.46 8.74
N THR A 72 -2.84 -3.77 8.94
CA THR A 72 -2.26 -4.80 8.06
C THR A 72 -2.79 -4.68 6.63
N LEU A 73 -4.11 -4.52 6.45
CA LEU A 73 -4.74 -4.38 5.14
C LEU A 73 -4.25 -3.12 4.40
N ALA A 74 -4.25 -1.97 5.08
CA ALA A 74 -3.79 -0.70 4.55
C ALA A 74 -2.29 -0.70 4.24
N ARG A 75 -1.46 -1.33 5.08
CA ARG A 75 -0.02 -1.50 4.81
C ARG A 75 0.22 -2.35 3.57
N ASP A 76 -0.53 -3.44 3.40
CA ASP A 76 -0.36 -4.30 2.24
C ASP A 76 -0.84 -3.61 0.95
N PHE A 77 -1.96 -2.89 1.03
CA PHE A 77 -2.38 -2.01 -0.06
C PHE A 77 -1.26 -1.03 -0.40
N PHE A 78 -0.75 -0.26 0.56
CA PHE A 78 0.30 0.71 0.32
C PHE A 78 1.57 0.11 -0.32
N ALA A 79 1.96 -1.10 0.12
CA ALA A 79 3.12 -1.82 -0.37
C ALA A 79 2.97 -2.33 -1.81
N ASN A 80 1.85 -3.01 -2.10
CA ASN A 80 1.65 -3.78 -3.32
C ASN A 80 0.84 -3.02 -4.38
N HIS A 81 -0.01 -2.10 -3.95
CA HIS A 81 -0.83 -1.32 -4.85
C HIS A 81 0.04 -0.37 -5.67
N ARG A 82 -0.01 -0.55 -6.98
CA ARG A 82 0.52 0.40 -7.96
C ARG A 82 -0.66 1.19 -8.48
N SER A 83 -0.77 2.44 -8.06
CA SER A 83 -1.76 3.38 -8.60
C SER A 83 -1.58 3.43 -10.10
N THR A 84 -2.62 3.00 -10.80
CA THR A 84 -2.66 2.96 -12.27
C THR A 84 -2.97 4.34 -12.85
N THR A 85 -3.30 5.28 -11.96
CA THR A 85 -3.75 6.63 -12.25
C THR A 85 -3.08 7.65 -11.31
N GLN A 86 -2.92 8.88 -11.80
CA GLN A 86 -2.45 10.01 -10.99
C GLN A 86 -3.59 10.69 -10.22
N LEU A 87 -4.84 10.21 -10.38
CA LEU A 87 -6.03 10.82 -9.80
C LEU A 87 -6.35 10.21 -8.44
N PHE A 88 -6.16 10.99 -7.36
CA PHE A 88 -6.53 10.62 -5.98
C PHE A 88 -7.96 10.11 -5.83
N ARG A 89 -8.88 10.56 -6.69
CA ARG A 89 -10.29 10.13 -6.68
C ARG A 89 -10.51 8.64 -6.97
N GLN A 90 -9.53 7.98 -7.58
CA GLN A 90 -9.63 6.57 -7.97
C GLN A 90 -9.01 5.62 -6.94
N ILE A 91 -8.34 6.15 -5.91
CA ILE A 91 -7.75 5.35 -4.82
C ILE A 91 -8.80 4.49 -4.09
N PRO A 92 -10.03 4.97 -3.80
CA PRO A 92 -11.05 4.13 -3.17
C PRO A 92 -11.44 2.93 -4.05
N GLU A 93 -11.70 3.16 -5.35
CA GLU A 93 -12.01 2.07 -6.29
C GLU A 93 -10.84 1.09 -6.43
N GLU A 94 -9.62 1.59 -6.47
CA GLU A 94 -8.41 0.78 -6.51
C GLU A 94 -8.26 -0.06 -5.22
N PHE A 95 -8.70 0.46 -4.07
CA PHE A 95 -8.72 -0.26 -2.80
C PHE A 95 -9.78 -1.36 -2.78
N VAL A 96 -10.99 -1.09 -3.27
CA VAL A 96 -12.05 -2.11 -3.42
C VAL A 96 -11.56 -3.24 -4.32
N ARG A 97 -11.06 -2.92 -5.52
CA ARG A 97 -10.46 -3.91 -6.45
C ARG A 97 -9.33 -4.70 -5.80
N PHE A 98 -8.52 -4.05 -4.96
CA PHE A 98 -7.44 -4.71 -4.25
C PHE A 98 -7.96 -5.74 -3.24
N ILE A 99 -9.01 -5.41 -2.47
CA ILE A 99 -9.67 -6.35 -1.56
C ILE A 99 -10.28 -7.52 -2.34
N GLU A 100 -11.00 -7.25 -3.44
CA GLU A 100 -11.60 -8.29 -4.31
C GLU A 100 -10.54 -9.23 -4.88
N SER A 101 -9.41 -8.68 -5.36
CA SER A 101 -8.33 -9.45 -5.98
C SER A 101 -7.58 -10.38 -5.01
N ARG A 102 -7.74 -10.18 -3.70
CA ARG A 102 -7.09 -11.04 -2.71
C ARG A 102 -7.76 -12.41 -2.60
N GLY A 103 -9.07 -12.52 -2.78
CA GLY A 103 -9.79 -13.80 -2.62
C GLY A 103 -9.50 -14.52 -1.28
N ASP A 104 -10.01 -15.74 -1.13
CA ASP A 104 -9.79 -16.56 0.08
C ASP A 104 -8.37 -17.16 0.15
N ASP A 105 -7.63 -17.16 -0.96
CA ASP A 105 -6.40 -17.95 -1.16
C ASP A 105 -5.09 -17.12 -1.23
N HIS A 106 -5.07 -15.82 -0.90
CA HIS A 106 -3.83 -15.06 -0.98
C HIS A 106 -2.80 -15.52 0.07
N PRO A 107 -1.68 -16.17 -0.32
CA PRO A 107 -0.76 -16.84 0.60
C PRO A 107 0.03 -15.89 1.52
N ALA A 108 -0.08 -14.58 1.26
CA ALA A 108 0.53 -13.52 2.06
C ALA A 108 -0.48 -12.64 2.81
N SER A 109 -1.77 -13.01 2.89
CA SER A 109 -2.75 -12.24 3.67
C SER A 109 -2.62 -12.56 5.16
N PRO A 110 -2.07 -11.66 6.02
CA PRO A 110 -1.81 -11.97 7.42
C PRO A 110 -3.09 -11.97 8.27
N ALA A 111 -4.24 -11.65 7.68
CA ALA A 111 -5.52 -11.56 8.34
C ALA A 111 -6.60 -12.22 7.47
N PHE A 112 -7.34 -13.16 8.07
CA PHE A 112 -8.63 -13.59 7.56
C PHE A 112 -9.54 -12.36 7.43
N LEU A 113 -9.82 -11.96 6.19
CA LEU A 113 -10.78 -10.91 5.87
C LEU A 113 -12.16 -11.56 5.80
N PRO A 114 -13.22 -10.94 6.36
CA PRO A 114 -14.56 -11.46 6.20
C PRO A 114 -14.94 -11.53 4.71
N ALA A 115 -15.59 -12.63 4.30
CA ALA A 115 -15.97 -12.84 2.90
C ALA A 115 -16.84 -11.72 2.32
N PHE A 116 -17.63 -11.03 3.17
CA PHE A 116 -18.50 -9.91 2.78
C PHE A 116 -17.79 -8.54 2.70
N LEU A 117 -16.49 -8.48 3.04
CA LEU A 117 -15.75 -7.22 3.11
C LEU A 117 -15.65 -6.49 1.76
N PRO A 118 -15.41 -7.17 0.61
CA PRO A 118 -15.38 -6.49 -0.69
C PRO A 118 -16.72 -5.81 -1.01
N GLU A 119 -17.83 -6.50 -0.79
CA GLU A 119 -19.17 -5.95 -1.01
C GLU A 119 -19.42 -4.75 -0.10
N LEU A 120 -19.07 -4.87 1.19
CA LEU A 120 -19.18 -3.75 2.13
C LEU A 120 -18.38 -2.54 1.66
N ALA A 121 -17.13 -2.75 1.24
CA ALA A 121 -16.26 -1.68 0.77
C ALA A 121 -16.80 -1.03 -0.52
N HIS A 122 -17.51 -1.77 -1.37
CA HIS A 122 -18.18 -1.21 -2.55
C HIS A 122 -19.40 -0.36 -2.20
N TYR A 123 -20.06 -0.62 -1.06
CA TYR A 123 -21.23 0.16 -0.63
C TYR A 123 -20.89 1.45 0.13
N GLU A 124 -19.69 1.55 0.70
CA GLU A 124 -19.17 2.78 1.33
C GLU A 124 -18.65 3.79 0.30
#